data_AF-A0A3B4B4E0-F1
#
_entry.id   AF-A0A3B4B4E0-F1
#
_cell.length_a   1.000
_cell.length_b   1.000
_cell.length_c   1.000
_cell.angle_alpha   90.00
_cell.angle_beta   90.00
_cell.angle_gamma   90.00
#
_symmetry.space_group_name_H-M   'P 1'
#
loop_
_entity.id
_entity.type
_entity.pdbx_description
1 polymer ?
#
loop_
_entity_poly.entity_id
_entity_poly.type
_entity_poly.pdbx_seq_one_letter_code
_entity_poly.pdbx_strand_id
1 'polypeptide(L)'
;MKMDRRIIRMAKAQPMISSRMIKDGLKLPVSAVTVRRRLCEANLFSRIPRKVPLLKKRHVEKRLQFAKEHINWPKESTKLFQSVLWSAGWPKQNIGSLLES
;
A
#
# COMPACT_ATOMS: atom_id res chain seq x y z
N MET A 1 19.02 15.05 21.54
CA MET A 1 17.72 14.32 21.50
C MET A 1 16.47 15.14 21.11
N LYS A 2 16.44 16.48 21.14
CA LYS A 2 15.26 17.27 20.67
C LYS A 2 15.08 17.27 19.14
N MET A 3 16.17 17.16 18.37
CA MET A 3 16.13 17.12 16.89
C MET A 3 15.51 15.83 16.36
N ASP A 4 15.86 14.67 16.91
CA ASP A 4 15.28 13.37 16.50
C ASP A 4 13.75 13.38 16.66
N ARG A 5 13.23 13.98 17.73
CA ARG A 5 11.78 14.16 17.92
C ARG A 5 11.14 15.01 16.81
N ARG A 6 11.81 16.06 16.34
CA ARG A 6 11.31 16.90 15.22
C ARG A 6 11.31 16.13 13.90
N ILE A 7 12.39 15.38 13.62
CA ILE A 7 12.52 14.51 12.44
C ILE A 7 11.39 13.48 12.41
N ILE A 8 11.18 12.75 13.53
CA ILE A 8 10.14 11.72 13.65
C ILE A 8 8.75 12.32 13.50
N ARG A 9 8.48 13.48 14.13
CA ARG A 9 7.18 14.16 14.03
C ARG A 9 6.85 14.53 12.59
N MET A 10 7.82 15.09 11.86
CA MET A 10 7.58 15.50 10.48
C MET A 10 7.37 14.30 9.56
N ALA A 11 8.14 13.23 9.73
CA ALA A 11 7.95 11.98 8.99
C ALA A 11 6.58 11.33 9.26
N LYS A 12 6.05 11.42 10.50
CA LYS A 12 4.71 10.94 10.84
C LYS A 12 3.59 11.81 10.27
N ALA A 13 3.77 13.13 10.26
CA ALA A 13 2.79 14.06 9.70
C ALA A 13 2.68 13.92 8.17
N GLN A 14 3.79 13.63 7.49
CA GLN A 14 3.85 13.46 6.03
C GLN A 14 4.57 12.15 5.68
N PRO A 15 3.87 11.01 5.62
CA PRO A 15 4.49 9.70 5.39
C PRO A 15 5.26 9.56 4.06
N MET A 16 4.98 10.43 3.09
CA MET A 16 5.62 10.44 1.77
C MET A 16 6.84 11.37 1.67
N ILE A 17 7.20 12.06 2.76
CA ILE A 17 8.30 13.02 2.74
C ILE A 17 9.67 12.31 2.62
N SER A 18 10.57 12.87 1.81
CA SER A 18 11.92 12.33 1.65
C SER A 18 12.87 12.79 2.76
N SER A 19 13.94 12.05 3.03
CA SER A 19 14.95 12.45 4.02
C SER A 19 15.66 13.77 3.66
N ARG A 20 15.76 14.10 2.36
CA ARG A 20 16.30 15.38 1.88
C ARG A 20 15.35 16.53 2.22
N MET A 21 14.06 16.37 1.90
CA MET A 21 13.03 17.35 2.27
C MET A 21 12.94 17.51 3.78
N ILE A 22 13.15 16.44 4.56
CA ILE A 22 13.20 16.56 6.01
C ILE A 22 14.37 17.43 6.47
N LYS A 23 15.55 17.19 5.91
CA LYS A 23 16.77 17.96 6.20
C LYS A 23 16.57 19.44 5.88
N ASP A 24 16.06 19.73 4.68
CA ASP A 24 15.89 21.10 4.18
C ASP A 24 14.76 21.83 4.93
N GLY A 25 13.63 21.18 5.17
CA GLY A 25 12.49 21.77 5.89
C GLY A 25 12.78 22.06 7.36
N LEU A 26 13.65 21.26 8.00
CA LEU A 26 14.09 21.51 9.38
C LEU A 26 15.39 22.33 9.47
N LYS A 27 15.99 22.72 8.33
CA LYS A 27 17.28 23.40 8.20
C LYS A 27 18.37 22.75 9.06
N LEU A 28 18.47 21.43 9.01
CA LEU A 28 19.40 20.69 9.86
C LEU A 28 20.83 20.73 9.28
N PRO A 29 21.86 21.00 10.10
CA PRO A 29 23.26 20.97 9.68
C PRO A 29 23.80 19.52 9.63
N VAL A 30 23.02 18.58 9.07
CA VAL A 30 23.39 17.17 8.98
C VAL A 30 23.13 16.63 7.58
N SER A 31 23.80 15.55 7.22
CA SER A 31 23.54 14.89 5.94
C SER A 31 22.15 14.25 5.89
N ALA A 32 21.58 14.13 4.69
CA ALA A 32 20.33 13.39 4.50
C ALA A 32 20.45 11.89 4.85
N VAL A 33 21.68 11.35 4.85
CA VAL A 33 22.00 9.98 5.26
C VAL A 33 21.82 9.84 6.78
N THR A 34 22.29 10.81 7.55
CA THR A 34 22.09 10.85 9.01
C THR A 34 20.61 10.90 9.36
N VAL A 35 19.82 11.72 8.66
CA VAL A 35 18.35 11.77 8.83
C VAL A 35 17.73 10.42 8.54
N ARG A 36 18.11 9.75 7.44
CA ARG A 36 17.64 8.40 7.12
C ARG A 36 17.99 7.40 8.22
N ARG A 37 19.21 7.42 8.75
CA ARG A 37 19.63 6.52 9.84
C ARG A 37 18.78 6.71 11.08
N ARG A 38 18.52 7.97 11.49
CA ARG A 38 17.65 8.30 12.63
C ARG A 38 16.21 7.83 12.44
N LEU A 39 15.69 7.90 11.20
CA LEU A 39 14.36 7.37 10.88
C LEU A 39 14.33 5.84 11.02
N CYS A 40 15.35 5.13 10.51
CA CYS A 40 15.46 3.68 10.67
C CYS A 40 15.61 3.26 12.14
N GLU A 41 16.44 3.97 12.93
CA GLU A 41 16.57 3.78 14.39
C GLU A 41 15.22 3.94 15.10
N ALA A 42 14.30 4.75 14.55
CA ALA A 42 12.95 4.96 15.04
C ALA A 42 11.89 4.04 14.39
N ASN A 43 12.30 2.97 13.69
CA ASN A 43 11.45 2.05 12.94
C ASN A 43 10.57 2.69 11.84
N LEU A 44 11.00 3.83 11.28
CA LEU A 44 10.36 4.49 10.15
C LEU A 44 11.12 4.19 8.87
N PHE A 45 10.61 3.22 8.11
CA PHE A 45 11.19 2.79 6.84
C PHE A 45 10.43 3.40 5.66
N SER A 46 11.15 3.74 4.59
CA SER A 46 10.49 4.10 3.33
C SER A 46 9.78 2.88 2.75
N ARG A 47 8.51 3.03 2.40
CA ARG A 47 7.70 2.03 1.70
C ARG A 47 7.05 2.67 0.48
N ILE A 48 6.78 1.86 -0.53
CA ILE A 48 6.01 2.28 -1.70
C ILE A 48 4.53 1.96 -1.43
N PRO A 49 3.61 2.93 -1.55
CA PRO A 49 2.18 2.67 -1.38
C PRO A 49 1.68 1.74 -2.49
N ARG A 50 0.83 0.76 -2.15
CA ARG A 50 0.23 -0.14 -3.14
C ARG A 50 -0.77 0.62 -4.00
N LYS A 51 -0.72 0.40 -5.33
CA LYS A 51 -1.74 0.88 -6.26
C LYS A 51 -3.03 0.09 -6.01
N VAL A 52 -4.05 0.77 -5.50
CA VAL A 52 -5.36 0.17 -5.20
C VAL A 52 -6.47 1.01 -5.81
N PRO A 53 -7.57 0.39 -6.27
CA PRO A 53 -8.72 1.14 -6.76
C PRO A 53 -9.30 2.00 -5.63
N LEU A 54 -9.72 3.22 -5.96
CA LEU A 54 -10.34 4.12 -4.99
C LEU A 54 -11.72 3.59 -4.60
N LEU A 55 -11.86 3.15 -3.35
CA LEU A 55 -13.12 2.67 -2.80
C LEU A 55 -13.92 3.82 -2.20
N LYS A 56 -15.16 3.99 -2.65
CA LYS A 56 -16.14 4.85 -1.99
C LYS A 56 -16.62 4.18 -0.69
N LYS A 57 -17.08 4.96 0.29
CA LYS A 57 -17.61 4.45 1.58
C LYS A 57 -18.60 3.29 1.40
N ARG A 58 -19.57 3.44 0.48
CA ARG A 58 -20.55 2.39 0.13
C ARG A 58 -19.93 1.06 -0.31
N HIS A 59 -18.77 1.08 -1.00
CA HIS A 59 -18.10 -0.15 -1.45
C HIS A 59 -17.39 -0.82 -0.28
N VAL A 60 -16.79 -0.03 0.62
CA VAL A 60 -16.13 -0.54 1.83
C VAL A 60 -17.14 -1.25 2.72
N GLU A 61 -18.30 -0.62 2.95
CA GLU A 61 -19.38 -1.20 3.76
C GLU A 61 -19.90 -2.51 3.18
N LYS A 62 -20.26 -2.53 1.88
CA LYS A 62 -20.72 -3.77 1.23
C LYS A 62 -19.68 -4.89 1.27
N ARG A 63 -18.41 -4.56 1.04
CA ARG A 63 -17.31 -5.55 1.10
C ARG A 63 -17.11 -6.08 2.52
N LEU A 64 -17.21 -5.21 3.53
CA LEU A 64 -17.08 -5.61 4.93
C LEU A 64 -18.26 -6.47 5.38
N GLN A 65 -19.49 -6.10 4.98
CA GLN A 65 -20.69 -6.87 5.28
C GLN A 65 -20.61 -8.27 4.64
N PHE A 66 -20.27 -8.34 3.36
CA PHE A 66 -20.04 -9.61 2.66
C PHE A 66 -18.98 -10.45 3.37
N ALA A 67 -17.84 -9.84 3.75
CA ALA A 67 -16.78 -10.55 4.45
C ALA A 67 -17.29 -11.13 5.78
N LYS A 68 -18.04 -10.36 6.59
CA LYS A 68 -18.61 -10.80 7.87
C LYS A 68 -19.61 -11.95 7.71
N GLU A 69 -20.53 -11.83 6.76
CA GLU A 69 -21.54 -12.86 6.46
C GLU A 69 -20.90 -14.20 6.04
N HIS A 70 -19.71 -14.14 5.44
CA HIS A 70 -19.05 -15.27 4.82
C HIS A 70 -17.73 -15.67 5.52
N ILE A 71 -17.49 -15.25 6.78
CA ILE A 71 -16.30 -15.65 7.57
C ILE A 71 -16.23 -17.18 7.73
N ASN A 72 -17.36 -17.80 8.05
CA ASN A 72 -17.46 -19.24 8.33
C ASN A 72 -18.06 -20.00 7.14
N TRP A 73 -17.64 -19.67 5.91
CA TRP A 73 -18.21 -20.32 4.74
C TRP A 73 -18.05 -21.85 4.84
N PRO A 74 -19.13 -22.65 4.86
CA PRO A 74 -19.03 -24.10 4.97
C PRO A 74 -18.18 -24.70 3.85
N LYS A 75 -17.35 -25.72 4.17
CA LYS A 75 -16.46 -26.38 3.19
C LYS A 75 -17.18 -26.83 1.92
N GLU A 76 -18.46 -27.18 1.99
CA GLU A 76 -19.29 -27.55 0.82
C GLU A 76 -19.41 -26.45 -0.23
N SER A 77 -19.19 -25.19 0.13
CA SER A 77 -19.17 -24.09 -0.84
C SER A 77 -18.03 -24.13 -1.82
N THR A 78 -16.93 -24.81 -1.50
CA THR A 78 -15.88 -25.07 -2.48
C THR A 78 -16.39 -25.88 -3.67
N LYS A 79 -17.40 -26.74 -3.48
CA LYS A 79 -18.08 -27.45 -4.58
C LYS A 79 -19.01 -26.50 -5.37
N LEU A 80 -19.65 -25.54 -4.70
CA LEU A 80 -20.45 -24.51 -5.37
C LEU A 80 -19.59 -23.59 -6.25
N PHE A 81 -18.40 -23.18 -5.80
CA PHE A 81 -17.50 -22.34 -6.62
C PHE A 81 -16.95 -23.07 -7.85
N GLN A 82 -16.91 -24.41 -7.84
CA GLN A 82 -16.53 -25.22 -9.00
C GLN A 82 -17.65 -25.28 -10.06
N SER A 83 -18.91 -25.16 -9.65
CA SER A 83 -20.05 -25.12 -10.58
C SER A 83 -20.45 -23.72 -11.02
N VAL A 84 -19.90 -22.67 -10.40
CA VAL A 84 -20.11 -21.28 -10.82
C VAL A 84 -19.25 -20.98 -12.05
N LEU A 85 -19.90 -20.66 -13.17
CA LEU A 85 -19.23 -20.12 -14.35
C LEU A 85 -18.92 -18.63 -14.12
N TRP A 86 -17.64 -18.31 -13.89
CA TRP A 86 -17.19 -16.94 -13.71
C TRP A 86 -16.96 -16.24 -15.06
N SER A 87 -17.76 -15.23 -15.39
CA SER A 87 -17.53 -14.37 -16.55
C SER A 87 -16.63 -13.18 -16.18
N ALA A 88 -15.34 -13.45 -16.00
CA ALA A 88 -14.34 -12.38 -15.90
C ALA A 88 -14.03 -11.84 -17.30
N GLY A 89 -14.69 -10.75 -17.70
CA GLY A 89 -14.38 -10.04 -18.93
C GLY A 89 -13.01 -9.37 -18.85
N TRP A 90 -11.94 -10.09 -19.18
CA TRP A 90 -10.64 -9.50 -19.44
C TRP A 90 -10.64 -8.92 -20.86
N PRO A 91 -10.31 -7.64 -21.07
CA PRO A 91 -10.01 -7.17 -22.42
C PRO A 91 -8.82 -7.97 -22.93
N LYS A 92 -9.03 -8.78 -23.98
CA LYS A 92 -7.93 -9.44 -24.70
C LYS A 92 -7.02 -8.34 -25.26
N GLN A 93 -5.90 -8.08 -24.59
CA GLN A 93 -4.81 -7.34 -25.19
C GLN A 93 -4.08 -8.30 -26.12
N ASN A 94 -3.96 -7.92 -27.40
CA ASN A 94 -3.32 -8.71 -28.45
C ASN A 94 -1.95 -9.24 -27.99
N ILE A 95 -1.87 -10.53 -27.68
CA ILE A 95 -0.61 -11.28 -27.61
C ILE A 95 -0.37 -11.79 -29.02
N GLY A 96 0.03 -10.89 -29.90
CA GLY A 96 0.34 -11.20 -31.30
C GLY A 96 1.41 -10.24 -31.78
N SER A 97 2.67 -10.53 -31.45
CA SER A 97 3.88 -10.07 -32.17
C SER A 97 5.20 -10.41 -31.44
N LEU A 98 5.32 -11.56 -30.77
CA LEU A 98 6.58 -11.91 -30.05
C LEU A 98 6.91 -13.41 -30.10
N LEU A 99 6.49 -14.10 -31.15
CA LEU A 99 6.98 -15.44 -31.52
C LEU A 99 7.11 -15.50 -33.04
N GLU A 100 8.00 -14.66 -33.58
CA GLU A 100 8.58 -14.81 -34.91
C GLU A 100 9.88 -14.00 -34.93
N SER A 101 10.94 -14.61 -34.38
CA SER A 101 12.36 -14.32 -34.64
C SER A 101 13.20 -15.44 -34.06
#